data_AF-A0A1Z4R9R1-F1
#
_entry.id   AF-A0A1Z4R9R1-F1
#
_cell.length_a   1.000
_cell.length_b   1.000
_cell.length_c   1.000
_cell.angle_alpha   90.00
_cell.angle_beta   90.00
_cell.angle_gamma   90.00
#
_symmetry.space_group_name_H-M   'P 1'
#
loop_
_entity.id
_entity.type
_entity.pdbx_description
1 polymer ?
#
loop_
_entity_poly.entity_id
_entity_poly.type
_entity_poly.pdbx_seq_one_letter_code
_entity_poly.pdbx_strand_id
1 'polypeptide(L)' 'MDTNAFQLSLEQQFQMRLMEQSAESLTREQLLDVVIQTSRLLMIKDNVIRGLVKESVF' A
#
# COMPACT_ATOMS: atom_id res chain seq x y z
N MET A 1 -6.13 19.70 -6.76
CA MET A 1 -6.08 18.27 -6.40
C MET A 1 -7.22 18.04 -5.43
N ASP A 2 -8.16 17.16 -5.76
CA ASP A 2 -9.23 16.78 -4.83
C ASP A 2 -8.60 16.13 -3.60
N THR A 3 -8.80 16.73 -2.42
CA THR A 3 -8.26 16.22 -1.15
C THR A 3 -8.82 14.85 -0.78
N ASN A 4 -9.95 14.46 -1.38
CA ASN A 4 -10.56 13.15 -1.16
C ASN A 4 -9.90 12.03 -2.00
N ALA A 5 -9.09 12.37 -3.01
CA ALA A 5 -8.43 11.37 -3.86
C ALA A 5 -7.44 10.46 -3.10
N PHE A 6 -7.00 10.87 -1.91
CA PHE A 6 -6.12 10.11 -1.02
C PHE A 6 -6.84 9.46 0.16
N GLN A 7 -8.17 9.64 0.26
CA GLN A 7 -8.96 8.94 1.27
C GLN A 7 -9.20 7.50 0.83
N LEU A 8 -9.11 6.58 1.78
CA LEU A 8 -9.44 5.19 1.53
C LEU A 8 -10.94 5.03 1.29
N SER A 9 -11.32 4.24 0.29
CA SER A 9 -12.71 3.81 0.12
C SER A 9 -13.17 2.96 1.31
N LEU A 10 -14.48 2.78 1.47
CA LEU A 10 -15.05 1.94 2.52
C LEU A 10 -14.49 0.50 2.46
N GLU A 11 -14.37 -0.06 1.26
CA GLU A 11 -13.82 -1.39 1.02
C GLU A 11 -12.34 -1.46 1.41
N GLN A 12 -11.56 -0.42 1.10
CA GLN A 12 -10.16 -0.35 1.48
C GLN A 12 -9.99 -0.22 3.00
N GLN A 13 -10.86 0.54 3.68
CA GLN A 13 -10.89 0.61 5.13
C GLN A 13 -11.25 -0.75 5.75
N PHE A 14 -12.18 -1.49 5.15
CA PHE A 14 -12.49 -2.86 5.57
C PHE A 14 -11.30 -3.81 5.41
N GLN A 15 -10.58 -3.72 4.29
CA GLN A 15 -9.36 -4.51 4.07
C GLN A 15 -8.27 -4.19 5.10
N MET A 16 -8.12 -2.92 5.50
CA MET A 16 -7.19 -2.54 6.57
C MET A 16 -7.53 -3.27 7.89
N ARG A 17 -8.82 -3.39 8.24
CA ARG A 17 -9.25 -4.14 9.43
C ARG A 17 -8.92 -5.62 9.35
N LEU A 18 -9.13 -6.24 8.19
CA LEU A 18 -8.78 -7.65 7.99
C LEU A 18 -7.26 -7.86 8.07
N MET A 19 -6.47 -6.93 7.54
CA MET A 19 -5.01 -6.98 7.63
C MET A 19 -4.54 -6.87 9.09
N GLU A 20 -5.09 -5.94 9.87
CA GLU A 20 -4.81 -5.79 11.31
C GLU A 20 -5.07 -7.11 12.05
N GLN A 21 -6.25 -7.70 11.88
CA GLN A 21 -6.62 -8.97 12.52
C GLN A 21 -5.73 -10.13 12.07
N SER A 22 -5.35 -10.18 10.79
CA SER A 22 -4.47 -11.23 10.28
C SER A 22 -3.05 -11.09 10.85
N ALA A 23 -2.57 -9.87 11.04
CA ALA A 23 -1.24 -9.60 11.58
C ALA A 23 -1.08 -10.09 13.04
N GLU A 24 -2.14 -10.09 13.84
CA GLU A 24 -2.12 -10.60 15.22
C GLU A 24 -1.78 -12.10 15.30
N SER A 25 -2.08 -12.86 14.24
CA SER A 25 -1.80 -14.30 14.16
C SER A 25 -0.39 -14.66 13.68
N LEU A 26 0.37 -13.67 13.20
CA LEU A 26 1.68 -13.89 12.58
C LEU A 26 2.80 -13.97 13.62
N THR A 27 3.79 -14.81 13.34
CA THR A 27 5.04 -14.80 14.10
C THR A 27 5.86 -13.55 13.76
N ARG A 28 6.83 -13.22 14.62
CA ARG A 28 7.76 -12.11 14.40
C ARG A 28 8.51 -12.21 13.06
N GLU A 29 8.94 -13.41 12.69
CA GLU A 29 9.67 -13.62 11.42
C GLU A 29 8.77 -13.37 10.21
N GLN A 30 7.52 -13.85 10.27
CA GLN A 30 6.53 -13.62 9.22
C GLN A 30 6.19 -12.12 9.09
N LEU A 31 6.04 -11.41 10.22
CA LEU A 31 5.81 -9.96 10.20
C LEU A 31 6.98 -9.20 9.57
N LEU A 32 8.22 -9.58 9.88
CA LEU A 32 9.40 -8.96 9.27
C LEU A 32 9.45 -9.18 7.75
N ASP A 33 9.13 -10.38 7.29
CA ASP A 33 9.05 -10.68 5.86
C ASP A 33 7.95 -9.84 5.17
N VAL A 34 6.77 -9.75 5.77
CA VAL A 34 5.67 -8.89 5.27
C VAL A 34 6.11 -7.43 5.16
N VAL A 35 6.82 -6.90 6.15
CA VAL A 35 7.33 -5.51 6.12
C VAL A 35 8.33 -5.31 4.98
N ILE A 36 9.26 -6.26 4.77
CA ILE A 36 10.26 -6.18 3.70
C ILE A 36 9.58 -6.22 2.33
N GLN A 37 8.63 -7.14 2.13
CA GLN A 37 7.88 -7.27 0.89
C GLN A 37 7.03 -6.02 0.61
N THR A 38 6.34 -5.50 1.62
CA THR A 38 5.53 -4.28 1.50
C THR A 38 6.41 -3.07 1.15
N SER A 39 7.57 -2.94 1.79
CA SER A 39 8.53 -1.86 1.50
C SER A 39 9.02 -1.91 0.06
N ARG A 40 9.31 -3.10 -0.47
CA ARG A 40 9.67 -3.28 -1.89
C ARG A 40 8.51 -2.89 -2.80
N LEU A 41 7.29 -3.30 -2.46
CA LEU A 41 6.11 -3.00 -3.28
C LEU A 41 5.83 -1.49 -3.34
N LEU A 42 6.06 -0.76 -2.24
CA LEU A 42 5.96 0.70 -2.21
C LEU A 42 6.93 1.35 -3.21
N MET A 43 8.20 0.93 -3.23
CA MET A 43 9.18 1.45 -4.20
C MET A 43 8.77 1.19 -5.65
N ILE A 44 8.19 0.03 -5.93
CA ILE A 44 7.69 -0.30 -7.27
C ILE A 44 6.50 0.62 -7.63
N LYS A 45 5.56 0.82 -6.72
CA LYS A 45 4.42 1.72 -6.94
C LYS A 45 4.85 3.16 -7.16
N ASP A 46 5.87 3.64 -6.45
CA ASP A 46 6.46 4.96 -6.67
C ASP A 46 7.04 5.11 -8.08
N ASN A 47 7.74 4.08 -8.57
CA ASN A 47 8.29 4.08 -9.93
C ASN A 47 7.17 4.10 -10.98
N VAL A 48 6.07 3.36 -10.76
CA VAL A 48 4.90 3.36 -11.63
C VAL A 48 4.24 4.74 -11.66
N ILE A 49 3.97 5.34 -10.50
CA ILE A 49 3.41 6.69 -10.41
C ILE A 49 4.30 7.70 -11.13
N ARG A 50 5.62 7.64 -10.91
CA ARG A 50 6.59 8.50 -11.59
C ARG A 50 6.56 8.32 -13.11
N GLY A 51 6.41 7.09 -13.59
CA GLY A 51 6.27 6.77 -15.02
C GLY A 51 5.01 7.43 -15.61
N LEU A 52 3.86 7.19 -14.99
CA LEU A 52 2.57 7.74 -15.42
C LEU A 52 2.54 9.27 -15.39
N VAL A 53 3.12 9.88 -14.34
CA VAL A 53 3.22 11.35 -14.26
C VAL A 53 4.06 11.90 -15.41
N LYS A 54 5.20 11.26 -15.72
CA LYS A 54 6.00 11.66 -16.89
C LYS A 54 5.20 11.57 -18.18
N GLU A 55 4.51 10.45 -18.41
CA GLU A 55 3.66 10.26 -19.60
C GLU A 55 2.51 11.26 -19.69
N SER A 56 1.96 11.71 -18.57
CA SER A 56 0.87 12.70 -18.55
C SER A 56 1.29 14.15 -18.80
N VAL A 57 2.59 14.44 -18.66
CA VAL A 57 3.17 15.78 -18.83
C VAL A 57 3.73 16.00 -20.25
N PHE A 58 3.89 14.93 -21.02
CA PHE A 58 4.27 14.95 -22.44
C PHE A 58 3.10 14.54 -23.34
#